data_AF-A0A7W1CS49-F1
#
_entry.id   AF-A0A7W1CS49-F1
#
_cell.length_a   1.000
_cell.length_b   1.000
_cell.length_c   1.000
_cell.angle_alpha   90.00
_cell.angle_beta   90.00
_cell.angle_gamma   90.00
#
_symmetry.space_group_name_H-M   'P 1'
#
loop_
_entity.id
_entity.type
_entity.pdbx_description
1 polymer ?
#
loop_
_entity_poly.entity_id
_entity_poly.type
_entity_poly.pdbx_seq_one_letter_code
_entity_poly.pdbx_strand_id
1 'polypeptide(L)'
;MAAEDKKIELEIGHVLFVDIVGYSKLLINEQGELLEHLKAGKWGSGWGQGVGQGANLDSSGAHRRTAARRDFGSACHLNARLAHTYESVRQGQDAIRIDERIKALVPGDDCPDGAIARAKFRLSGLLEPLREFVSGDLKGVPPDEVALERYQLAVLERDYPAAERLLRDLSAEFEWPELAFGHTRSVNEALLAVARGAEAGTVESALVAARAETEKLLAAHPENFQLHGELGLIDALRGRKEDAIREGRRWFELEKTPTLEKNAAEANLALIYARVGEPDKAIELIEKLLTLPSILSTMWDSCMTQADLKWRWVWDPLRSDPRFQKTLEGPEPKTVY
;
A
#
# COMPACT_ATOMS: atom_id res chain seq x y z
N MET A 1 20.83 -5.54 24.26
CA MET A 1 19.64 -6.34 24.67
C MET A 1 18.75 -5.57 25.63
N ALA A 2 18.84 -5.66 26.96
CA ALA A 2 17.80 -5.09 27.85
C ALA A 2 17.55 -3.56 27.76
N ALA A 3 18.57 -2.75 27.41
CA ALA A 3 18.40 -1.30 27.23
C ALA A 3 17.78 -0.94 25.87
N GLU A 4 18.00 -1.79 24.87
CA GLU A 4 17.48 -1.66 23.52
C GLU A 4 15.99 -2.04 23.54
N ASP A 5 15.67 -3.18 24.17
CA ASP A 5 14.28 -3.64 24.36
C ASP A 5 13.39 -2.60 25.05
N LYS A 6 13.91 -1.89 26.06
CA LYS A 6 13.18 -0.78 26.71
C LYS A 6 12.97 0.44 25.81
N LYS A 7 13.94 0.78 24.96
CA LYS A 7 13.80 1.87 23.99
C LYS A 7 12.72 1.54 22.96
N ILE A 8 12.63 0.27 22.60
CA ILE A 8 11.67 -0.28 21.65
C ILE A 8 10.25 -0.29 22.22
N GLU A 9 10.08 -0.73 23.47
CA GLU A 9 8.78 -0.61 24.17
C GLU A 9 8.33 0.86 24.22
N LEU A 10 9.27 1.80 24.38
CA LEU A 10 8.98 3.22 24.37
C LEU A 10 8.58 3.74 22.98
N GLU A 11 9.28 3.34 21.92
CA GLU A 11 8.99 3.74 20.53
C GLU A 11 7.65 3.14 20.03
N ILE A 12 7.40 1.85 20.31
CA ILE A 12 6.11 1.19 20.03
C ILE A 12 5.00 1.84 20.86
N GLY A 13 5.24 2.11 22.14
CA GLY A 13 4.28 2.79 23.00
C GLY A 13 3.98 4.21 22.54
N HIS A 14 4.98 4.93 22.00
CA HIS A 14 4.82 6.29 21.48
C HIS A 14 4.01 6.31 20.18
N VAL A 15 4.28 5.38 19.24
CA VAL A 15 3.51 5.32 17.99
C VAL A 15 2.10 4.78 18.22
N LEU A 16 1.90 3.78 19.08
CA LEU A 16 0.56 3.37 19.48
C LEU A 16 -0.18 4.48 20.23
N PHE A 17 0.52 5.30 21.02
CA PHE A 17 -0.07 6.49 21.64
C PHE A 17 -0.45 7.54 20.60
N VAL A 18 0.39 7.80 19.59
CA VAL A 18 0.07 8.71 18.48
C VAL A 18 -1.07 8.14 17.63
N ASP A 19 -1.15 6.82 17.43
CA ASP A 19 -2.26 6.19 16.72
C ASP A 19 -3.57 6.25 17.53
N ILE A 20 -3.50 5.98 18.84
CA ILE A 20 -4.65 6.05 19.76
C ILE A 20 -5.09 7.49 20.00
N VAL A 21 -4.19 8.49 19.98
CA VAL A 21 -4.55 9.89 20.24
C VAL A 21 -4.85 10.64 18.94
N GLY A 22 -4.14 10.34 17.87
CA GLY A 22 -4.25 10.98 16.56
C GLY A 22 -5.37 10.43 15.68
N TYR A 23 -5.70 9.13 15.78
CA TYR A 23 -6.71 8.48 14.92
C TYR A 23 -7.98 8.02 15.65
N SER A 24 -8.10 8.20 16.96
CA SER A 24 -9.22 7.65 17.73
C SER A 24 -10.36 8.64 18.00
N LYS A 25 -11.60 8.16 17.80
CA LYS A 25 -12.84 8.81 18.27
C LYS A 25 -13.20 8.48 19.74
N LEU A 26 -12.31 7.81 20.49
CA LEU A 26 -12.59 7.33 21.85
C LEU A 26 -12.65 8.48 22.87
N LEU A 27 -13.44 8.30 23.92
CA LEU A 27 -13.50 9.24 25.05
C LEU A 27 -12.22 9.12 25.91
N ILE A 28 -11.82 10.20 26.57
CA ILE A 28 -10.55 10.31 27.34
C ILE A 28 -10.35 9.18 28.37
N ASN A 29 -11.44 8.69 28.96
CA ASN A 29 -11.42 7.57 29.91
C ASN A 29 -11.10 6.22 29.24
N GLU A 30 -11.58 5.98 28.03
CA GLU A 30 -11.29 4.77 27.25
C GLU A 30 -9.86 4.79 26.70
N GLN A 31 -9.38 5.98 26.32
CA GLN A 31 -7.98 6.19 25.96
C GLN A 31 -7.05 5.90 27.16
N GLY A 32 -7.44 6.32 28.37
CA GLY A 32 -6.72 6.04 29.61
C GLY A 32 -6.59 4.56 29.93
N GLU A 33 -7.66 3.78 29.74
CA GLU A 33 -7.64 2.32 29.97
C GLU A 33 -6.76 1.55 28.97
N LEU A 34 -6.72 1.98 27.70
CA LEU A 34 -5.83 1.43 26.68
C LEU A 34 -4.36 1.75 26.96
N LEU A 35 -4.08 2.97 27.42
CA LEU A 35 -2.74 3.39 27.86
C LEU A 35 -2.25 2.60 29.08
N GLU A 36 -3.11 2.34 30.05
CA GLU A 36 -2.74 1.53 31.22
C GLU A 36 -2.55 0.04 30.85
N HIS A 37 -3.30 -0.49 29.89
CA HIS A 37 -3.05 -1.84 29.34
C HIS A 37 -1.71 -1.92 28.59
N LEU A 38 -1.36 -0.91 27.81
CA LEU A 38 -0.09 -0.81 27.10
C LEU A 38 1.10 -0.70 28.07
N LYS A 39 0.99 0.12 29.12
CA LYS A 39 2.02 0.26 30.17
C LYS A 39 2.17 -1.00 31.03
N ALA A 40 1.11 -1.79 31.20
CA ALA A 40 1.12 -2.98 32.03
C ALA A 40 1.67 -4.24 31.33
N GLY A 41 1.97 -4.19 30.03
CA GLY A 41 2.52 -5.32 29.26
C GLY A 41 1.60 -6.56 29.22
N LYS A 42 0.30 -6.39 29.52
CA LYS A 42 -0.69 -7.49 29.52
C LYS A 42 -1.31 -7.64 28.13
N TRP A 43 -0.60 -8.33 27.24
CA TRP A 43 -1.09 -8.72 25.92
C TRP A 43 -2.09 -9.88 26.05
N GLY A 44 -3.35 -9.55 26.38
CA GLY A 44 -4.45 -10.49 26.51
C GLY A 44 -5.09 -10.87 25.17
N SER A 45 -5.58 -12.11 25.08
CA SER A 45 -6.19 -12.80 23.94
C SER A 45 -7.51 -12.20 23.43
N GLY A 46 -7.50 -10.97 22.93
CA GLY A 46 -8.68 -10.28 22.38
C GLY A 46 -8.60 -9.95 20.89
N TRP A 47 -7.41 -9.95 20.30
CA TRP A 47 -7.23 -9.64 18.89
C TRP A 47 -7.00 -10.93 18.12
N GLY A 48 -8.10 -11.55 17.69
CA GLY A 48 -8.12 -12.73 16.82
C GLY A 48 -8.54 -14.02 17.51
N GLN A 49 -9.80 -14.15 17.92
CA GLN A 49 -10.54 -15.43 17.91
C GLN A 49 -12.04 -15.18 17.82
N GLY A 50 -12.56 -15.15 16.59
CA GLY A 50 -13.80 -15.85 16.30
C GLY A 50 -13.45 -17.32 16.03
N VAL A 51 -14.23 -18.22 16.63
CA VAL A 51 -14.27 -19.69 16.40
C VAL A 51 -13.21 -20.54 17.12
N GLY A 52 -13.67 -21.43 18.01
CA GLY A 52 -13.09 -22.78 18.15
C GLY A 52 -12.40 -23.17 19.47
N GLN A 53 -13.22 -23.45 20.49
CA GLN A 53 -13.07 -24.49 21.53
C GLN A 53 -11.68 -24.79 22.17
N GLY A 54 -11.55 -24.35 23.43
CA GLY A 54 -11.29 -25.18 24.61
C GLY A 54 -10.14 -26.21 24.59
N ALA A 55 -9.10 -25.95 25.38
CA ALA A 55 -8.35 -27.03 26.02
C ALA A 55 -7.65 -26.55 27.30
N ASN A 56 -7.78 -27.40 28.32
CA ASN A 56 -7.21 -27.30 29.65
C ASN A 56 -5.69 -27.56 29.63
N LEU A 57 -4.99 -26.99 30.62
CA LEU A 57 -3.53 -26.89 30.75
C LEU A 57 -2.87 -28.16 31.31
N ASP A 58 -1.65 -28.50 30.86
CA ASP A 58 -0.52 -28.87 31.76
C ASP A 58 0.87 -28.82 31.05
N SER A 59 1.90 -28.50 31.84
CA SER A 59 3.36 -28.70 31.73
C SER A 59 4.24 -27.47 31.42
N SER A 60 4.91 -27.04 32.48
CA SER A 60 5.63 -25.78 32.75
C SER A 60 6.98 -25.58 32.04
N GLY A 61 7.32 -26.39 31.04
CA GLY A 61 8.47 -26.19 30.14
C GLY A 61 8.08 -25.79 28.71
N ALA A 62 6.86 -26.14 28.28
CA ALA A 62 6.30 -25.72 27.00
C ALA A 62 5.88 -24.25 27.06
N HIS A 63 5.23 -23.83 28.15
CA HIS A 63 4.68 -22.49 28.34
C HIS A 63 5.69 -21.35 28.17
N ARG A 64 6.97 -21.52 28.57
CA ARG A 64 7.99 -20.48 28.36
C ARG A 64 8.41 -20.34 26.89
N ARG A 65 8.42 -21.45 26.14
CA ARG A 65 8.69 -21.44 24.69
C ARG A 65 7.48 -20.99 23.88
N THR A 66 6.26 -21.30 24.32
CA THR A 66 5.03 -20.77 23.71
C THR A 66 4.80 -19.31 24.04
N ALA A 67 5.08 -18.86 25.27
CA ALA A 67 5.04 -17.45 25.64
C ALA A 67 6.10 -16.66 24.86
N ALA A 68 7.35 -17.11 24.83
CA ALA A 68 8.38 -16.46 24.02
C ALA A 68 8.05 -16.43 22.52
N ARG A 69 7.48 -17.50 21.94
CA ARG A 69 7.00 -17.48 20.53
C ARG A 69 5.79 -16.57 20.31
N ARG A 70 4.90 -16.44 21.31
CA ARG A 70 3.68 -15.61 21.24
C ARG A 70 4.02 -14.13 21.43
N ASP A 71 4.90 -13.81 22.37
CA ASP A 71 5.46 -12.48 22.59
C ASP A 71 6.29 -12.04 21.38
N PHE A 72 7.05 -12.97 20.78
CA PHE A 72 7.80 -12.75 19.56
C PHE A 72 6.89 -12.53 18.34
N GLY A 73 5.83 -13.32 18.17
CA GLY A 73 4.82 -13.11 17.14
C GLY A 73 4.09 -11.77 17.29
N SER A 74 3.73 -11.38 18.52
CA SER A 74 3.11 -10.08 18.82
C SER A 74 4.07 -8.92 18.52
N ALA A 75 5.36 -9.06 18.88
CA ALA A 75 6.38 -8.06 18.58
C ALA A 75 6.59 -7.89 17.07
N CYS A 76 6.57 -8.96 16.29
CA CYS A 76 6.69 -8.86 14.82
C CYS A 76 5.50 -8.14 14.18
N HIS A 77 4.27 -8.45 14.62
CA HIS A 77 3.06 -7.73 14.16
C HIS A 77 3.09 -6.23 14.52
N LEU A 78 3.55 -5.90 15.73
CA LEU A 78 3.69 -4.50 16.18
C LEU A 78 4.75 -3.73 15.39
N ASN A 79 5.91 -4.35 15.14
CA ASN A 79 6.95 -3.74 14.32
C ASN A 79 6.50 -3.58 12.87
N ALA A 80 5.74 -4.52 12.29
CA ALA A 80 5.19 -4.38 10.95
C ALA A 80 4.22 -3.20 10.83
N ARG A 81 3.35 -2.98 11.84
CA ARG A 81 2.48 -1.79 11.90
C ARG A 81 3.27 -0.50 12.03
N LEU A 82 4.35 -0.52 12.80
CA LEU A 82 5.25 0.61 12.96
C LEU A 82 5.98 0.96 11.65
N ALA A 83 6.50 -0.04 10.94
CA ALA A 83 7.13 0.15 9.64
C ALA A 83 6.15 0.75 8.62
N HIS A 84 4.92 0.22 8.55
CA HIS A 84 3.87 0.75 7.67
C HIS A 84 3.48 2.20 8.02
N THR A 85 3.50 2.56 9.31
CA THR A 85 3.26 3.94 9.75
C THR A 85 4.37 4.86 9.26
N TYR A 86 5.63 4.48 9.48
CA TYR A 86 6.79 5.25 8.98
C TYR A 86 6.78 5.37 7.45
N GLU A 87 6.38 4.34 6.71
CA GLU A 87 6.19 4.45 5.25
C GLU A 87 5.09 5.46 4.91
N SER A 88 3.94 5.39 5.59
CA SER A 88 2.78 6.27 5.31
C SER A 88 3.09 7.75 5.56
N VAL A 89 3.98 8.05 6.50
CA VAL A 89 4.50 9.41 6.76
C VAL A 89 5.85 9.68 6.07
N ARG A 90 6.24 8.82 5.13
CA ARG A 90 7.45 8.92 4.28
C ARG A 90 8.77 9.05 5.02
N GLN A 91 8.83 8.48 6.22
CA GLN A 91 10.05 8.28 6.98
C GLN A 91 10.70 6.95 6.57
N GLY A 92 11.07 6.84 5.29
CA GLY A 92 11.56 5.58 4.69
C GLY A 92 12.79 5.00 5.39
N GLN A 93 13.69 5.85 5.91
CA GLN A 93 14.87 5.40 6.66
C GLN A 93 14.49 4.72 7.98
N ASP A 94 13.46 5.21 8.67
CA ASP A 94 12.96 4.63 9.91
C ASP A 94 12.18 3.34 9.62
N ALA A 95 11.38 3.31 8.55
CA ALA A 95 10.70 2.10 8.08
C ALA A 95 11.71 0.96 7.79
N ILE A 96 12.74 1.24 6.98
CA ILE A 96 13.82 0.27 6.67
C ILE A 96 14.48 -0.25 7.94
N ARG A 97 14.79 0.62 8.91
CA ARG A 97 15.42 0.22 10.17
C ARG A 97 14.53 -0.75 10.96
N ILE A 98 13.23 -0.53 10.98
CA ILE A 98 12.28 -1.42 11.66
C ILE A 98 12.17 -2.76 10.91
N ASP A 99 12.07 -2.74 9.57
CA ASP A 99 11.98 -3.96 8.78
C ASP A 99 13.26 -4.81 8.83
N GLU A 100 14.45 -4.19 8.79
CA GLU A 100 15.74 -4.88 8.98
C GLU A 100 15.81 -5.55 10.35
N ARG A 101 15.17 -4.96 11.35
CA ARG A 101 15.06 -5.56 12.68
C ARG A 101 14.07 -6.71 12.71
N ILE A 102 12.91 -6.60 12.05
CA ILE A 102 11.97 -7.73 11.89
C ILE A 102 12.68 -8.90 11.21
N LYS A 103 13.44 -8.64 10.14
CA LYS A 103 14.28 -9.63 9.44
C LYS A 103 15.29 -10.31 10.37
N ALA A 104 15.97 -9.54 11.24
CA ALA A 104 16.91 -10.10 12.20
C ALA A 104 16.23 -10.95 13.29
N LEU A 105 14.97 -10.64 13.61
CA LEU A 105 14.18 -11.39 14.59
C LEU A 105 13.64 -12.68 13.97
N VAL A 106 13.00 -12.61 12.80
CA VAL A 106 12.33 -13.70 12.07
C VAL A 106 13.14 -14.12 10.84
N PRO A 107 14.20 -14.93 10.98
CA PRO A 107 14.87 -15.49 9.82
C PRO A 107 14.00 -16.58 9.19
N GLY A 108 13.61 -16.41 7.92
CA GLY A 108 12.79 -17.38 7.18
C GLY A 108 11.82 -16.72 6.20
N ASP A 109 10.76 -17.45 5.86
CA ASP A 109 9.84 -17.14 4.75
C ASP A 109 8.99 -15.86 4.97
N ASP A 110 8.84 -15.39 6.22
CA ASP A 110 8.09 -14.16 6.58
C ASP A 110 8.97 -12.88 6.59
N CYS A 111 10.10 -12.90 5.89
CA CYS A 111 11.06 -11.79 5.90
C CYS A 111 10.55 -10.58 5.09
N PRO A 112 10.58 -9.34 5.63
CA PRO A 112 10.06 -8.14 4.96
C PRO A 112 10.98 -7.60 3.84
N ASP A 113 11.67 -8.47 3.10
CA ASP A 113 12.66 -8.08 2.08
C ASP A 113 12.04 -7.25 0.95
N GLY A 114 10.81 -7.58 0.55
CA GLY A 114 10.06 -6.79 -0.44
C GLY A 114 9.70 -5.40 0.10
N ALA A 115 9.31 -5.30 1.38
CA ALA A 115 9.01 -4.01 2.01
C ALA A 115 10.26 -3.12 2.09
N ILE A 116 11.40 -3.69 2.50
CA ILE A 116 12.69 -2.99 2.51
C ILE A 116 13.07 -2.51 1.11
N ALA A 117 12.90 -3.34 0.08
CA ALA A 117 13.20 -2.98 -1.30
C ALA A 117 12.32 -1.81 -1.79
N ARG A 118 11.01 -1.84 -1.49
CA ARG A 118 10.07 -0.75 -1.81
C ARG A 118 10.41 0.54 -1.08
N ALA A 119 10.71 0.47 0.21
CA ALA A 119 11.11 1.63 0.99
C ALA A 119 12.42 2.26 0.44
N LYS A 120 13.40 1.42 0.07
CA LYS A 120 14.65 1.87 -0.59
C LYS A 120 14.39 2.48 -1.96
N PHE A 121 13.49 1.91 -2.76
CA PHE A 121 13.07 2.49 -4.03
C PHE A 121 12.47 3.89 -3.84
N ARG A 122 11.53 4.05 -2.90
CA ARG A 122 10.89 5.34 -2.61
C ARG A 122 11.89 6.37 -2.11
N LEU A 123 12.78 5.98 -1.20
CA LEU A 123 13.80 6.85 -0.62
C LEU A 123 14.85 7.31 -1.65
N SER A 124 15.26 6.42 -2.56
CA SER A 124 16.32 6.71 -3.54
C SER A 124 15.80 7.26 -4.87
N GLY A 125 14.55 6.98 -5.22
CA GLY A 125 14.00 7.24 -6.56
C GLY A 125 14.66 6.40 -7.66
N LEU A 126 15.27 5.26 -7.29
CA LEU A 126 16.04 4.36 -8.15
C LEU A 126 15.44 2.94 -8.13
N LEU A 127 15.43 2.24 -9.26
CA LEU A 127 14.83 0.90 -9.41
C LEU A 127 15.75 -0.23 -8.93
N GLU A 128 17.03 0.05 -8.74
CA GLU A 128 18.07 -0.89 -8.34
C GLU A 128 17.69 -1.73 -7.11
N PRO A 129 17.13 -1.18 -6.02
CA PRO A 129 16.69 -1.97 -4.88
C PRO A 129 15.61 -3.01 -5.23
N LEU A 130 14.69 -2.69 -6.15
CA LEU A 130 13.66 -3.63 -6.60
C LEU A 130 14.26 -4.73 -7.47
N ARG A 131 15.19 -4.38 -8.37
CA ARG A 131 15.92 -5.34 -9.21
C ARG A 131 16.69 -6.36 -8.38
N GLU A 132 17.42 -5.87 -7.38
CA GLU A 132 18.20 -6.71 -6.47
C GLU A 132 17.29 -7.68 -5.71
N PHE A 133 16.15 -7.20 -5.22
CA PHE A 133 15.17 -8.03 -4.52
C PHE A 133 14.61 -9.15 -5.41
N VAL A 134 14.07 -8.82 -6.61
CA VAL A 134 13.42 -9.83 -7.47
C VAL A 134 14.39 -10.83 -8.12
N SER A 135 15.69 -10.48 -8.13
CA SER A 135 16.80 -11.33 -8.61
C SER A 135 17.42 -12.17 -7.49
N GLY A 136 17.07 -11.91 -6.23
CA GLY A 136 17.58 -12.62 -5.06
C GLY A 136 16.99 -14.02 -4.89
N ASP A 137 17.42 -14.69 -3.82
CA ASP A 137 16.85 -15.99 -3.41
C ASP A 137 15.52 -15.77 -2.70
N LEU A 138 14.41 -15.89 -3.44
CA LEU A 138 13.03 -15.74 -2.93
C LEU A 138 12.41 -17.08 -2.54
N LYS A 139 13.21 -18.05 -2.10
CA LYS A 139 12.69 -19.29 -1.52
C LYS A 139 11.81 -18.97 -0.32
N GLY A 140 10.64 -19.62 -0.27
CA GLY A 140 9.65 -19.41 0.78
C GLY A 140 8.57 -18.40 0.42
N VAL A 141 8.84 -17.47 -0.50
CA VAL A 141 7.82 -16.54 -1.01
C VAL A 141 6.93 -17.27 -2.02
N PRO A 142 5.59 -17.14 -1.92
CA PRO A 142 4.68 -17.73 -2.89
C PRO A 142 5.03 -17.34 -4.33
N PRO A 143 5.01 -18.28 -5.30
CA PRO A 143 5.39 -17.99 -6.68
C PRO A 143 4.64 -16.84 -7.33
N ASP A 144 3.34 -16.71 -7.04
CA ASP A 144 2.53 -15.63 -7.59
C ASP A 144 2.89 -14.27 -6.98
N GLU A 145 3.26 -14.19 -5.70
CA GLU A 145 3.77 -12.95 -5.09
C GLU A 145 5.09 -12.53 -5.74
N VAL A 146 6.00 -13.49 -6.00
CA VAL A 146 7.24 -13.22 -6.73
C VAL A 146 6.96 -12.74 -8.15
N ALA A 147 6.04 -13.40 -8.85
CA ALA A 147 5.64 -13.02 -10.20
C ALA A 147 5.01 -11.63 -10.24
N LEU A 148 4.23 -11.27 -9.23
CA LEU A 148 3.63 -9.95 -9.08
C LEU A 148 4.67 -8.85 -8.85
N GLU A 149 5.65 -9.05 -7.98
CA GLU A 149 6.75 -8.09 -7.77
C GLU A 149 7.56 -7.86 -9.05
N ARG A 150 7.82 -8.95 -9.78
CA ARG A 150 8.48 -8.88 -11.10
C ARG A 150 7.62 -8.16 -12.13
N TYR A 151 6.31 -8.38 -12.12
CA TYR A 151 5.38 -7.69 -13.00
C TYR A 151 5.40 -6.18 -12.73
N GLN A 152 5.33 -5.76 -11.46
CA GLN A 152 5.39 -4.35 -11.09
C GLN A 152 6.70 -3.71 -11.53
N LEU A 153 7.84 -4.38 -11.31
CA LEU A 153 9.13 -3.89 -11.79
C LEU A 153 9.15 -3.76 -13.32
N ALA A 154 8.67 -4.76 -14.05
CA ALA A 154 8.62 -4.72 -15.52
C ALA A 154 7.76 -3.56 -16.03
N VAL A 155 6.64 -3.26 -15.36
CA VAL A 155 5.81 -2.07 -15.67
C VAL A 155 6.57 -0.76 -15.41
N LEU A 156 7.30 -0.65 -14.30
CA LEU A 156 8.11 0.54 -13.99
C LEU A 156 9.26 0.73 -14.99
N GLU A 157 9.88 -0.36 -15.44
CA GLU A 157 10.95 -0.38 -16.46
C GLU A 157 10.44 -0.18 -17.89
N ARG A 158 9.12 -0.21 -18.09
CA ARG A 158 8.47 -0.22 -19.41
C ARG A 158 8.83 -1.44 -20.24
N ASP A 159 9.27 -2.54 -19.62
CA ASP A 159 9.37 -3.85 -20.27
C ASP A 159 7.98 -4.50 -20.32
N TYR A 160 7.10 -3.91 -21.13
CA TYR A 160 5.74 -4.39 -21.30
C TYR A 160 5.65 -5.82 -21.85
N PRO A 161 6.56 -6.28 -22.75
CA PRO A 161 6.61 -7.69 -23.12
C PRO A 161 6.87 -8.62 -21.92
N ALA A 162 7.76 -8.27 -20.99
CA ALA A 162 7.94 -9.05 -19.77
C ALA A 162 6.72 -8.96 -18.85
N ALA A 163 6.17 -7.76 -18.65
CA ALA A 163 4.97 -7.55 -17.84
C ALA A 163 3.78 -8.40 -18.35
N GLU A 164 3.55 -8.44 -19.66
CA GLU A 164 2.47 -9.24 -20.27
C GLU A 164 2.65 -10.74 -20.04
N ARG A 165 3.89 -11.24 -20.14
CA ARG A 165 4.18 -12.65 -19.83
C ARG A 165 3.89 -12.95 -18.36
N LEU A 166 4.41 -12.12 -17.44
CA LEU A 166 4.27 -12.32 -16.00
C LEU A 166 2.79 -12.26 -15.56
N LEU A 167 2.04 -11.28 -16.05
CA LEU A 167 0.62 -11.13 -15.73
C LEU A 167 -0.23 -12.31 -16.23
N ARG A 168 0.11 -12.86 -17.39
CA ARG A 168 -0.54 -14.07 -17.92
C ARG A 168 -0.20 -15.31 -17.12
N ASP A 169 1.05 -15.42 -16.67
CA ASP A 169 1.55 -16.61 -15.99
C ASP A 169 1.15 -16.66 -14.49
N LEU A 170 0.65 -15.55 -13.92
CA LEU A 170 -0.01 -15.55 -12.62
C LEU A 170 -1.16 -16.57 -12.59
N SER A 171 -1.25 -17.35 -11.51
CA SER A 171 -2.28 -18.39 -11.42
C SER A 171 -3.70 -17.80 -11.50
N ALA A 172 -4.65 -18.59 -11.99
CA ALA A 172 -6.07 -18.19 -12.00
C ALA A 172 -6.67 -18.18 -10.58
N GLU A 173 -6.07 -18.96 -9.67
CA GLU A 173 -6.41 -19.04 -8.25
C GLU A 173 -5.68 -17.99 -7.42
N PHE A 174 -4.81 -17.17 -8.05
CA PHE A 174 -4.14 -16.09 -7.34
C PHE A 174 -5.20 -15.15 -6.80
N GLU A 175 -5.34 -15.17 -5.48
CA GLU A 175 -6.11 -14.19 -4.75
C GLU A 175 -5.37 -12.87 -4.87
N TRP A 176 -5.71 -12.12 -5.93
CA TRP A 176 -5.45 -10.71 -5.94
C TRP A 176 -6.01 -10.15 -4.62
N PRO A 177 -5.32 -9.23 -3.94
CA PRO A 177 -5.92 -8.48 -2.85
C PRO A 177 -7.02 -7.54 -3.38
N GLU A 178 -8.03 -8.08 -4.07
CA GLU A 178 -9.10 -7.41 -4.83
C GLU A 178 -9.90 -6.44 -3.96
N LEU A 179 -9.82 -6.63 -2.64
CA LEU A 179 -10.60 -5.92 -1.64
C LEU A 179 -9.73 -5.14 -0.63
N ALA A 180 -8.41 -5.25 -0.69
CA ALA A 180 -7.54 -4.67 0.33
C ALA A 180 -6.56 -3.63 -0.24
N PHE A 181 -5.78 -3.95 -1.27
CA PHE A 181 -4.63 -3.10 -1.64
C PHE A 181 -4.17 -3.15 -3.10
N GLY A 182 -4.98 -3.59 -4.08
CA GLY A 182 -4.56 -3.63 -5.49
C GLY A 182 -5.69 -3.75 -6.52
N HIS A 183 -5.32 -3.64 -7.80
CA HIS A 183 -6.22 -3.82 -8.94
C HIS A 183 -6.54 -5.30 -9.21
N THR A 184 -7.74 -5.59 -9.70
CA THR A 184 -8.08 -6.94 -10.19
C THR A 184 -7.24 -7.32 -11.41
N ARG A 185 -7.25 -8.60 -11.78
CA ARG A 185 -6.55 -9.08 -13.00
C ARG A 185 -6.99 -8.30 -14.25
N SER A 186 -8.30 -8.16 -14.45
CA SER A 186 -8.86 -7.50 -15.64
C SER A 186 -8.48 -6.01 -15.70
N VAL A 187 -8.42 -5.34 -14.55
CA VAL A 187 -7.93 -3.96 -14.47
C VAL A 187 -6.45 -3.88 -14.81
N ASN A 188 -5.60 -4.75 -14.25
CA ASN A 188 -4.17 -4.81 -14.61
C ASN A 188 -3.95 -5.07 -16.11
N GLU A 189 -4.72 -5.98 -16.71
CA GLU A 189 -4.65 -6.28 -18.14
C GLU A 189 -5.03 -5.06 -18.99
N ALA A 190 -6.10 -4.35 -18.60
CA ALA A 190 -6.53 -3.13 -19.29
C ALA A 190 -5.51 -2.00 -19.15
N LEU A 191 -4.97 -1.79 -17.95
CA LEU A 191 -3.92 -0.81 -17.67
C LEU A 191 -2.66 -1.11 -18.47
N LEU A 192 -2.22 -2.38 -18.52
CA LEU A 192 -1.07 -2.80 -19.31
C LEU A 192 -1.31 -2.61 -20.81
N ALA A 193 -2.51 -2.91 -21.31
CA ALA A 193 -2.88 -2.69 -22.71
C ALA A 193 -2.76 -1.20 -23.10
N VAL A 194 -3.20 -0.30 -22.21
CA VAL A 194 -3.01 1.15 -22.38
C VAL A 194 -1.53 1.52 -22.33
N ALA A 195 -0.81 1.06 -21.30
CA ALA A 195 0.59 1.41 -21.07
C ALA A 195 1.49 1.06 -22.26
N ARG A 196 1.25 -0.11 -22.88
CA ARG A 196 2.02 -0.61 -24.03
C ARG A 196 1.59 -0.04 -25.38
N GLY A 197 0.58 0.84 -25.41
CA GLY A 197 0.04 1.40 -26.66
C GLY A 197 -0.55 0.33 -27.57
N ALA A 198 -1.32 -0.62 -27.01
CA ALA A 198 -1.99 -1.65 -27.79
C ALA A 198 -2.95 -1.04 -28.82
N GLU A 199 -3.38 -1.87 -29.77
CA GLU A 199 -4.36 -1.46 -30.78
C GLU A 199 -5.67 -0.99 -30.12
N ALA A 200 -6.28 0.07 -30.67
CA ALA A 200 -7.39 0.78 -30.02
C ALA A 200 -8.57 -0.15 -29.70
N GLY A 201 -8.90 -1.11 -30.58
CA GLY A 201 -9.95 -2.09 -30.32
C GLY A 201 -9.62 -3.03 -29.16
N THR A 202 -8.35 -3.42 -29.01
CA THR A 202 -7.87 -4.23 -27.87
C THR A 202 -7.97 -3.45 -26.57
N VAL A 203 -7.52 -2.19 -26.56
CA VAL A 203 -7.60 -1.31 -25.39
C VAL A 203 -9.05 -1.10 -24.95
N GLU A 204 -9.94 -0.73 -25.87
CA GLU A 204 -11.34 -0.50 -25.55
C GLU A 204 -12.02 -1.78 -25.04
N SER A 205 -11.76 -2.94 -25.66
CA SER A 205 -12.30 -4.22 -25.20
C SER A 205 -11.85 -4.56 -23.78
N ALA A 206 -10.57 -4.37 -23.47
CA ALA A 206 -10.03 -4.65 -22.13
C ALA A 206 -10.62 -3.70 -21.07
N LEU A 207 -10.70 -2.40 -21.38
CA LEU A 207 -11.28 -1.40 -20.46
C LEU A 207 -12.77 -1.63 -20.23
N VAL A 208 -13.54 -2.04 -21.25
CA VAL A 208 -14.96 -2.40 -21.11
C VAL A 208 -15.12 -3.62 -20.20
N ALA A 209 -14.31 -4.66 -20.40
CA ALA A 209 -14.34 -5.87 -19.57
C ALA A 209 -13.97 -5.56 -18.11
N ALA A 210 -12.88 -4.81 -17.90
CA ALA A 210 -12.44 -4.37 -16.58
C ALA A 210 -13.54 -3.58 -15.86
N ARG A 211 -14.15 -2.59 -16.55
CA ARG A 211 -15.23 -1.77 -15.98
C ARG A 211 -16.42 -2.61 -15.55
N ALA A 212 -16.87 -3.53 -16.40
CA ALA A 212 -18.02 -4.39 -16.10
C ALA A 212 -17.75 -5.29 -14.88
N GLU A 213 -16.51 -5.74 -14.69
CA GLU A 213 -16.13 -6.52 -13.52
C GLU A 213 -16.08 -5.67 -12.25
N THR A 214 -15.45 -4.49 -12.31
CA THR A 214 -15.44 -3.53 -11.19
C THR A 214 -16.86 -3.12 -10.78
N GLU A 215 -17.79 -2.95 -11.72
CA GLU A 215 -19.21 -2.68 -11.41
C GLU A 215 -19.89 -3.84 -10.66
N LYS A 216 -19.61 -5.09 -11.03
CA LYS A 216 -20.13 -6.26 -10.29
C LYS A 216 -19.55 -6.31 -8.88
N LEU A 217 -18.25 -6.08 -8.74
CA LEU A 217 -17.59 -6.04 -7.43
C LEU A 217 -18.17 -4.94 -6.55
N LEU A 218 -18.41 -3.74 -7.11
CA LEU A 218 -19.01 -2.63 -6.38
C LEU A 218 -20.46 -2.93 -5.96
N ALA A 219 -21.21 -3.64 -6.80
CA ALA A 219 -22.56 -4.09 -6.43
C ALA A 219 -22.54 -5.14 -5.31
N ALA A 220 -21.53 -6.01 -5.27
CA ALA A 220 -21.35 -7.02 -4.22
C ALA A 220 -20.78 -6.42 -2.92
N HIS A 221 -19.93 -5.40 -3.03
CA HIS A 221 -19.19 -4.76 -1.94
C HIS A 221 -19.35 -3.23 -1.99
N PRO A 222 -20.57 -2.68 -1.79
CA PRO A 222 -20.83 -1.24 -1.90
C PRO A 222 -20.11 -0.39 -0.83
N GLU A 223 -19.57 -1.02 0.21
CA GLU A 223 -18.70 -0.42 1.22
C GLU A 223 -17.25 -0.21 0.77
N ASN A 224 -16.82 -0.89 -0.30
CA ASN A 224 -15.48 -0.75 -0.86
C ASN A 224 -15.43 0.47 -1.79
N PHE A 225 -15.21 1.64 -1.20
CA PHE A 225 -15.23 2.90 -1.92
C PHE A 225 -14.08 3.04 -2.92
N GLN A 226 -12.99 2.27 -2.77
CA GLN A 226 -11.87 2.27 -3.72
C GLN A 226 -12.30 1.87 -5.14
N LEU A 227 -13.32 1.02 -5.28
CA LEU A 227 -13.85 0.60 -6.58
C LEU A 227 -14.43 1.77 -7.39
N HIS A 228 -14.91 2.83 -6.73
CA HIS A 228 -15.26 4.08 -7.44
C HIS A 228 -14.03 4.76 -8.07
N GLY A 229 -12.88 4.74 -7.39
CA GLY A 229 -11.62 5.23 -7.95
C GLY A 229 -11.14 4.42 -9.16
N GLU A 230 -11.32 3.10 -9.13
CA GLU A 230 -11.02 2.23 -10.26
C GLU A 230 -11.93 2.51 -11.46
N LEU A 231 -13.25 2.60 -11.25
CA LEU A 231 -14.19 3.02 -12.29
C LEU A 231 -13.80 4.37 -12.88
N GLY A 232 -13.43 5.33 -12.02
CA GLY A 232 -12.98 6.65 -12.42
C GLY A 232 -11.76 6.61 -13.33
N LEU A 233 -10.74 5.82 -12.97
CA LEU A 233 -9.54 5.65 -13.79
C LEU A 233 -9.85 4.96 -15.12
N ILE A 234 -10.65 3.90 -15.12
CA ILE A 234 -11.05 3.18 -16.34
C ILE A 234 -11.81 4.13 -17.28
N ASP A 235 -12.78 4.88 -16.76
CA ASP A 235 -13.54 5.86 -17.54
C ASP A 235 -12.65 7.01 -18.05
N ALA A 236 -11.62 7.42 -17.30
CA ALA A 236 -10.63 8.39 -17.77
C ALA A 236 -9.85 7.87 -18.98
N LEU A 237 -9.42 6.61 -18.93
CA LEU A 237 -8.67 5.95 -20.01
C LEU A 237 -9.52 5.70 -21.27
N ARG A 238 -10.84 5.59 -21.11
CA ARG A 238 -11.81 5.53 -22.22
C ARG A 238 -12.23 6.90 -22.75
N GLY A 239 -11.70 8.00 -22.19
CA GLY A 239 -12.04 9.37 -22.59
C GLY A 239 -13.39 9.87 -22.07
N ARG A 240 -14.02 9.16 -21.11
CA ARG A 240 -15.29 9.55 -20.48
C ARG A 240 -15.03 10.47 -19.30
N LYS A 241 -14.62 11.70 -19.60
CA LYS A 241 -14.13 12.67 -18.62
C LYS A 241 -15.09 12.94 -17.46
N GLU A 242 -16.36 13.22 -17.76
CA GLU A 242 -17.34 13.60 -16.73
C GLU A 242 -17.63 12.44 -15.79
N ASP A 243 -17.77 11.23 -16.34
CA ASP A 243 -17.97 10.00 -15.55
C ASP A 243 -16.74 9.69 -14.70
N ALA A 244 -15.55 9.77 -15.29
CA ALA A 244 -14.30 9.54 -14.60
C ALA A 244 -14.16 10.38 -13.33
N ILE A 245 -14.39 11.69 -13.48
CA ILE A 245 -14.27 12.63 -12.37
C ILE A 245 -15.41 12.41 -11.35
N ARG A 246 -16.63 12.07 -11.81
CA ARG A 246 -17.76 11.79 -10.93
C ARG A 246 -17.48 10.58 -10.03
N GLU A 247 -16.97 9.49 -10.60
CA GLU A 247 -16.61 8.28 -9.85
C GLU A 247 -15.42 8.54 -8.90
N GLY A 248 -14.36 9.21 -9.36
CA GLY A 248 -13.24 9.55 -8.49
C GLY A 248 -13.64 10.41 -7.28
N ARG A 249 -14.53 11.40 -7.48
CA ARG A 249 -15.10 12.18 -6.38
C ARG A 249 -15.95 11.34 -5.44
N ARG A 250 -16.67 10.35 -5.98
CA ARG A 250 -17.55 9.50 -5.19
C ARG A 250 -16.79 8.74 -4.11
N TRP A 251 -15.60 8.22 -4.41
CA TRP A 251 -14.74 7.62 -3.38
C TRP A 251 -14.43 8.64 -2.27
N PHE A 252 -13.93 9.82 -2.62
CA PHE A 252 -13.57 10.86 -1.65
C PHE A 252 -14.75 11.30 -0.75
N GLU A 253 -15.95 11.42 -1.34
CA GLU A 253 -17.18 11.82 -0.64
C GLU A 253 -17.69 10.74 0.31
N LEU A 254 -17.57 9.47 -0.09
CA LEU A 254 -17.97 8.32 0.73
C LEU A 254 -16.98 8.05 1.85
N GLU A 255 -15.71 8.40 1.67
CA GLU A 255 -14.69 8.24 2.69
C GLU A 255 -14.88 9.26 3.84
N LYS A 256 -15.34 8.73 4.98
CA LYS A 256 -15.74 9.50 6.16
C LYS A 256 -14.64 9.61 7.19
N THR A 257 -13.56 8.85 7.07
CA THR A 257 -12.39 8.97 7.97
C THR A 257 -11.47 10.09 7.45
N PRO A 258 -11.05 11.06 8.29
CA PRO A 258 -10.12 12.12 7.89
C PRO A 258 -8.67 11.62 7.93
N THR A 259 -8.37 10.51 7.26
CA THR A 259 -7.13 9.73 7.42
C THR A 259 -6.46 9.39 6.08
N LEU A 260 -5.54 8.42 6.09
CA LEU A 260 -4.73 7.98 4.94
C LEU A 260 -5.58 7.59 3.72
N GLU A 261 -6.74 6.97 3.95
CA GLU A 261 -7.69 6.52 2.94
C GLU A 261 -8.26 7.70 2.14
N LYS A 262 -8.56 8.81 2.83
CA LYS A 262 -9.08 10.02 2.17
C LYS A 262 -8.02 10.69 1.31
N ASN A 263 -6.76 10.69 1.75
CA ASN A 263 -5.64 11.16 0.94
C ASN A 263 -5.37 10.23 -0.25
N ALA A 264 -5.54 8.92 -0.10
CA ALA A 264 -5.47 7.96 -1.21
C ALA A 264 -6.60 8.20 -2.25
N ALA A 265 -7.81 8.53 -1.79
CA ALA A 265 -8.92 8.90 -2.66
C ALA A 265 -8.62 10.19 -3.45
N GLU A 266 -8.08 11.23 -2.79
CA GLU A 266 -7.64 12.45 -3.48
C GLU A 266 -6.48 12.18 -4.47
N ALA A 267 -5.57 11.27 -4.12
CA ALA A 267 -4.46 10.89 -4.99
C ALA A 267 -4.95 10.20 -6.27
N ASN A 268 -5.96 9.33 -6.15
CA ASN A 268 -6.64 8.74 -7.30
C ASN A 268 -7.36 9.81 -8.14
N LEU A 269 -8.00 10.80 -7.50
CA LEU A 269 -8.62 11.91 -8.21
C LEU A 269 -7.59 12.77 -8.97
N ALA A 270 -6.40 12.99 -8.38
CA ALA A 270 -5.28 13.66 -9.06
C ALA A 270 -4.85 12.88 -10.32
N LEU A 271 -4.77 11.55 -10.22
CA LEU A 271 -4.48 10.69 -11.37
C LEU A 271 -5.57 10.79 -12.44
N ILE A 272 -6.84 10.75 -12.06
CA ILE A 272 -7.96 10.93 -12.99
C ILE A 272 -7.84 12.28 -13.71
N TYR A 273 -7.57 13.36 -12.99
CA TYR A 273 -7.36 14.68 -13.59
C TYR A 273 -6.21 14.69 -14.61
N ALA A 274 -5.09 14.04 -14.29
CA ALA A 274 -3.97 13.91 -15.22
C ALA A 274 -4.39 13.18 -16.50
N ARG A 275 -5.16 12.09 -16.38
CA ARG A 275 -5.59 11.25 -17.50
C ARG A 275 -6.67 11.90 -18.38
N VAL A 276 -7.52 12.77 -17.83
CA VAL A 276 -8.59 13.48 -18.58
C VAL A 276 -8.18 14.86 -19.08
N GLY A 277 -6.88 15.19 -19.02
CA GLY A 277 -6.35 16.46 -19.55
C GLY A 277 -6.66 17.67 -18.69
N GLU A 278 -6.66 17.52 -17.37
CA GLU A 278 -6.80 18.59 -16.38
C GLU A 278 -5.50 18.75 -15.56
N PRO A 279 -4.36 19.09 -16.21
CA PRO A 279 -3.04 19.06 -15.56
C PRO A 279 -2.93 20.04 -14.38
N ASP A 280 -3.57 21.21 -14.45
CA ASP A 280 -3.56 22.18 -13.36
C ASP A 280 -4.12 21.60 -12.06
N LYS A 281 -5.30 20.94 -12.14
CA LYS A 281 -5.94 20.31 -10.99
C LYS A 281 -5.15 19.10 -10.48
N ALA A 282 -4.58 18.33 -11.40
CA ALA A 282 -3.74 17.19 -11.04
C ALA A 282 -2.52 17.64 -10.25
N ILE A 283 -1.79 18.64 -10.75
CA ILE A 283 -0.56 19.14 -10.13
C ILE A 283 -0.85 19.81 -8.79
N GLU A 284 -1.92 20.60 -8.66
CA GLU A 284 -2.34 21.20 -7.38
C GLU A 284 -2.56 20.12 -6.31
N LEU A 285 -3.27 19.03 -6.65
CA LEU A 285 -3.47 17.92 -5.72
C LEU A 285 -2.17 17.17 -5.43
N ILE A 286 -1.31 16.93 -6.43
CA ILE A 286 -0.02 16.28 -6.23
C ILE A 286 0.85 17.07 -5.24
N GLU A 287 0.99 18.39 -5.44
CA GLU A 287 1.79 19.25 -4.56
C GLU A 287 1.27 19.23 -3.11
N LYS A 288 -0.06 19.28 -2.93
CA LYS A 288 -0.70 19.13 -1.61
C LYS A 288 -0.41 17.76 -1.02
N LEU A 289 -0.72 16.69 -1.73
CA LEU A 289 -0.68 15.31 -1.23
C LEU A 289 0.74 14.83 -0.97
N LEU A 290 1.74 15.37 -1.68
CA LEU A 290 3.15 15.10 -1.38
C LEU A 290 3.55 15.56 0.04
N THR A 291 2.79 16.47 0.67
CA THR A 291 3.03 16.94 2.04
C THR A 291 2.17 16.23 3.09
N LEU A 292 1.29 15.31 2.69
CA LEU A 292 0.36 14.62 3.58
C LEU A 292 0.68 13.12 3.71
N PRO A 293 0.35 12.50 4.86
CA PRO A 293 0.44 11.05 5.00
C PRO A 293 -0.47 10.37 3.97
N SER A 294 -0.03 9.26 3.38
CA SER A 294 -0.86 8.50 2.43
C SER A 294 -0.54 7.02 2.51
N ILE A 295 -1.51 6.19 2.16
CA ILE A 295 -1.28 4.77 1.93
C ILE A 295 -0.31 4.63 0.76
N LEU A 296 0.73 3.80 0.93
CA LEU A 296 1.72 3.51 -0.10
C LEU A 296 1.69 2.02 -0.45
N SER A 297 1.27 1.68 -1.66
CA SER A 297 1.21 0.30 -2.17
C SER A 297 1.88 0.21 -3.53
N THR A 298 2.66 -0.85 -3.80
CA THR A 298 3.16 -1.07 -5.17
C THR A 298 2.04 -1.39 -6.16
N MET A 299 0.87 -1.83 -5.68
CA MET A 299 -0.25 -2.23 -6.51
C MET A 299 -1.29 -1.14 -6.74
N TRP A 300 -1.10 0.07 -6.19
CA TRP A 300 -1.92 1.24 -6.49
C TRP A 300 -1.16 2.24 -7.35
N ASP A 301 -1.72 2.55 -8.51
CA ASP A 301 -1.09 3.45 -9.47
C ASP A 301 -1.09 4.93 -9.06
N SER A 302 -1.95 5.30 -8.11
CA SER A 302 -2.07 6.66 -7.58
C SER A 302 -1.14 6.94 -6.39
N CYS A 303 -0.14 6.10 -6.12
CA CYS A 303 0.78 6.34 -5.01
C CYS A 303 1.52 7.67 -5.15
N MET A 304 1.57 8.42 -4.04
CA MET A 304 2.04 9.79 -4.01
C MET A 304 3.42 9.86 -3.37
N THR A 305 4.45 9.41 -4.07
CA THR A 305 5.86 9.68 -3.73
C THR A 305 6.56 10.21 -4.96
N GLN A 306 7.68 10.93 -4.80
CA GLN A 306 8.44 11.39 -5.97
C GLN A 306 8.91 10.22 -6.85
N ALA A 307 9.27 9.09 -6.25
CA ALA A 307 9.67 7.89 -6.97
C ALA A 307 8.51 7.32 -7.80
N ASP A 308 7.30 7.21 -7.22
CA ASP A 308 6.11 6.74 -7.92
C ASP A 308 5.73 7.69 -9.07
N LEU A 309 5.72 9.00 -8.83
CA LEU A 309 5.42 10.03 -9.84
C LEU A 309 6.43 10.00 -11.00
N LYS A 310 7.70 9.75 -10.71
CA LYS A 310 8.78 9.65 -11.70
C LYS A 310 8.62 8.41 -12.59
N TRP A 311 8.44 7.24 -11.98
CA TRP A 311 8.57 5.96 -12.68
C TRP A 311 7.26 5.45 -13.29
N ARG A 312 6.10 5.66 -12.63
CA ARG A 312 4.83 5.12 -13.10
C ARG A 312 4.34 5.82 -14.36
N TRP A 313 3.87 5.01 -15.31
CA TRP A 313 3.40 5.48 -16.62
C TRP A 313 2.10 6.27 -16.58
N VAL A 314 1.30 6.05 -15.55
CA VAL A 314 -0.01 6.70 -15.41
C VAL A 314 0.12 8.23 -15.35
N TRP A 315 1.28 8.73 -14.90
CA TRP A 315 1.64 10.15 -14.81
C TRP A 315 2.31 10.72 -16.08
N ASP A 316 2.51 9.91 -17.13
CA ASP A 316 3.11 10.33 -18.39
C ASP A 316 2.53 11.62 -18.98
N PRO A 317 1.19 11.86 -18.92
CA PRO A 317 0.60 13.11 -19.43
C PRO A 317 1.13 14.39 -18.76
N LEU A 318 1.69 14.31 -17.54
CA LEU A 318 2.19 15.48 -16.81
C LEU A 318 3.69 15.74 -17.03
N ARG A 319 4.43 14.79 -17.63
CA ARG A 319 5.91 14.84 -17.69
C ARG A 319 6.49 16.03 -18.46
N SER A 320 5.69 16.69 -19.29
CA SER A 320 6.07 17.90 -20.01
C SER A 320 5.75 19.21 -19.26
N ASP A 321 4.99 19.16 -18.15
CA ASP A 321 4.66 20.36 -17.38
C ASP A 321 5.85 20.78 -16.49
N PRO A 322 6.32 22.04 -16.57
CA PRO A 322 7.46 22.51 -15.78
C PRO A 322 7.27 22.43 -14.26
N ARG A 323 6.03 22.57 -13.75
CA ARG A 323 5.74 22.43 -12.31
C ARG A 323 5.92 20.98 -11.89
N PHE A 324 5.44 20.03 -12.70
CA PHE A 324 5.61 18.61 -12.44
C PHE A 324 7.10 18.22 -12.46
N GLN A 325 7.87 18.70 -13.45
CA GLN A 325 9.33 18.48 -13.51
C GLN A 325 10.04 19.02 -12.27
N LYS A 326 9.70 20.24 -11.85
CA LYS A 326 10.25 20.83 -10.61
C LYS A 326 9.93 19.98 -9.38
N THR A 327 8.72 19.44 -9.30
CA THR A 327 8.32 18.51 -8.23
C THR A 327 9.14 17.23 -8.23
N LEU A 328 9.59 16.73 -9.39
CA LEU A 328 10.43 15.53 -9.48
C LEU A 328 11.92 15.79 -9.20
N GLU A 329 12.40 17.00 -9.46
CA GLU A 329 13.82 17.37 -9.28
C GLU A 329 14.15 17.83 -7.85
N GLY A 330 13.15 18.31 -7.10
CA GLY A 330 13.33 18.72 -5.71
C GLY A 330 13.50 17.54 -4.74
N PRO A 331 13.89 17.78 -3.48
CA PRO A 331 13.81 16.76 -2.44
C PRO A 331 12.36 16.43 -2.11
N GLU A 332 12.09 15.22 -1.65
CA GLU A 332 10.74 14.81 -1.26
C GLU A 332 10.22 15.74 -0.15
N PRO A 333 9.02 16.35 -0.32
CA PRO A 333 8.48 17.23 0.69
C PRO A 333 8.31 16.52 2.03
N LYS A 334 8.59 17.24 3.12
CA LYS A 334 8.35 16.71 4.46
C LYS A 334 6.84 16.53 4.67
N THR A 335 6.46 15.35 5.14
CA THR A 335 5.09 15.10 5.57
C THR A 335 4.77 15.91 6.82
N VAL A 336 3.63 16.60 6.81
CA VAL A 336 3.10 17.37 7.95
C VAL A 336 1.93 16.59 8.54
N TYR A 337 1.99 16.30 9.83
CA TYR A 337 0.96 15.57 10.57
C TYR A 337 0.90 15.99 12.04
#